data_AF-A0A3M1VDV2-F1
#
_entry.id   AF-A0A3M1VDV2-F1
#
_cell.length_a   1.000
_cell.length_b   1.000
_cell.length_c   1.000
_cell.angle_alpha   90.00
_cell.angle_beta   90.00
_cell.angle_gamma   90.00
#
_symmetry.space_group_name_H-M   'P 1'
#
loop_
_entity.id
_entity.type
_entity.pdbx_description
1 polymer ?
#
loop_
_entity_poly.entity_id
_entity_poly.type
_entity_poly.pdbx_seq_one_letter_code
_entity_poly.pdbx_strand_id
1 'polypeptide(L)'
;MVAFDSREILQTLVGERDSNLKLIERKLEVSISRDSKGLLISGQDTDVDLAADLIEQLRDLLREGENLFNGDVERALKMLSGDRRARLKDLFRDQVKIAGRKHTIVPKTFQQKAYIEAIKSHDIVFGVGPAGTGKTYLAMAMAVSSLVQKEVKRVVLCRPAVEAGEKLGFLPGDMAEKVNPYLRPLYDALHDMVDYERAREMVERGQVEVAPLAFMRGRTLSNAFVVLDEAQNTTPGQMKMLLTRIGRHSK
;
A
#
# COMPACT_ATOMS: atom_id res chain seq x y z
N MET A 1 13.02 26.87 19.43
CA MET A 1 11.69 27.42 19.04
C MET A 1 11.51 27.16 17.56
N VAL A 2 10.40 26.54 17.15
CA VAL A 2 10.07 26.31 15.73
C VAL A 2 8.95 27.27 15.32
N ALA A 3 9.25 28.17 14.38
CA ALA A 3 8.31 29.18 13.93
C ALA A 3 7.34 28.65 12.86
N PHE A 4 6.11 29.18 12.86
CA PHE A 4 5.07 28.89 11.88
C PHE A 4 4.52 30.19 11.29
N ASP A 5 4.42 30.24 9.97
CA ASP A 5 3.87 31.34 9.18
C ASP A 5 2.39 31.14 8.81
N SER A 6 1.92 29.89 8.79
CA SER A 6 0.53 29.52 8.52
C SER A 6 -0.13 28.88 9.73
N ARG A 7 -1.26 29.45 10.16
CA ARG A 7 -2.10 28.92 11.24
C ARG A 7 -2.71 27.56 10.87
N GLU A 8 -3.01 27.35 9.59
CA GLU A 8 -3.56 26.09 9.08
C GLU A 8 -2.54 24.96 9.18
N ILE A 9 -1.30 25.21 8.76
CA ILE A 9 -0.20 24.24 8.87
C ILE A 9 0.07 23.87 10.33
N LEU A 10 0.08 24.87 11.22
CA LEU A 10 0.22 24.63 12.65
C LEU A 10 -0.92 23.76 13.20
N GLN A 11 -2.18 24.05 12.84
CA GLN A 11 -3.33 23.25 13.29
C GLN A 11 -3.23 21.79 12.81
N THR A 12 -2.89 21.59 11.54
CA THR A 12 -2.73 20.26 10.95
C THR A 12 -1.61 19.47 11.62
N LEU A 13 -0.45 20.11 11.85
CA LEU A 13 0.69 19.45 12.49
C LEU A 13 0.37 19.04 13.93
N VAL A 14 -0.30 19.90 14.69
CA VAL A 14 -0.63 19.61 16.10
C VAL A 14 -1.66 18.49 16.22
N GLY A 15 -2.55 18.35 15.23
CA GLY A 15 -3.57 17.32 15.19
C GLY A 15 -4.72 17.56 16.16
N GLU A 16 -5.74 16.70 16.09
CA GLU A 16 -6.92 16.82 16.96
C GLU A 16 -6.54 16.72 18.44
N ARG A 17 -6.96 17.70 19.25
CA ARG A 17 -6.73 17.76 20.70
C ARG A 17 -5.25 17.61 21.10
N ASP A 18 -4.35 18.11 20.25
CA ASP A 18 -2.89 18.08 20.43
C ASP A 18 -2.30 16.67 20.43
N SER A 19 -2.95 15.73 19.75
CA SER A 19 -2.55 14.32 19.72
C SER A 19 -1.11 14.11 19.25
N ASN A 20 -0.67 14.85 18.24
CA ASN A 20 0.69 14.74 17.69
C ASN A 20 1.73 15.34 18.63
N LEU A 21 1.45 16.49 19.25
CA LEU A 21 2.38 17.09 20.22
C LEU A 21 2.56 16.18 21.44
N LYS A 22 1.45 15.69 22.01
CA LYS A 22 1.48 14.76 23.14
C LYS A 22 2.24 13.47 22.82
N LEU A 23 2.20 13.02 21.57
CA LEU A 23 2.99 11.87 21.13
C LEU A 23 4.49 12.18 21.14
N ILE A 24 4.89 13.34 20.60
CA ILE A 24 6.30 13.77 20.57
C ILE A 24 6.81 13.97 22.00
N GLU A 25 6.07 14.69 22.85
CA GLU A 25 6.39 14.92 24.26
C GLU A 25 6.64 13.60 25.01
N ARG A 26 5.73 12.62 24.88
CA ARG A 26 5.88 11.32 25.54
C ARG A 26 7.07 10.50 25.04
N LYS A 27 7.42 10.60 23.76
CA LYS A 27 8.46 9.76 23.16
C LYS A 27 9.87 10.32 23.34
N LEU A 28 9.98 11.63 23.45
CA LEU A 28 11.25 12.36 23.60
C LEU A 28 11.44 12.96 24.99
N GLU A 29 10.49 12.76 25.90
CA GLU A 29 10.51 13.33 27.27
C GLU A 29 10.70 14.86 27.28
N VAL A 30 10.19 15.53 26.25
CA VAL A 30 10.19 16.99 26.11
C VAL A 30 8.82 17.58 26.46
N SER A 31 8.79 18.89 26.73
CA SER A 31 7.56 19.67 26.83
C SER A 31 7.43 20.62 25.65
N ILE A 32 6.25 20.67 25.04
CA ILE A 32 5.95 21.49 23.88
C ILE A 32 4.79 22.43 24.21
N SER A 33 5.05 23.73 24.15
CA SER A 33 4.03 24.78 24.35
C SER A 33 3.83 25.61 23.09
N ARG A 34 2.64 26.18 22.95
CA ARG A 34 2.29 27.06 21.83
C ARG A 34 2.54 28.51 22.22
N ASP A 35 3.19 29.25 21.33
CA ASP A 35 3.35 30.70 21.38
C ASP A 35 2.72 31.34 20.14
N SER A 36 2.49 32.65 20.21
CA SER A 36 2.06 33.54 19.13
C SER A 36 2.82 33.36 17.81
N LYS A 37 4.09 32.91 17.87
CA LYS A 37 4.98 32.74 16.71
C LYS A 37 5.24 31.28 16.31
N GLY A 38 4.75 30.29 17.08
CA GLY A 38 5.01 28.88 16.78
C GLY A 38 5.03 27.97 18.01
N LEU A 39 5.97 27.02 18.03
CA LEU A 39 6.13 26.02 19.09
C LEU A 39 7.44 26.21 19.87
N LEU A 40 7.32 26.26 21.19
CA LEU A 40 8.42 26.27 22.14
C LEU A 40 8.63 24.86 22.67
N ILE A 41 9.87 24.38 22.61
CA ILE A 41 10.26 23.02 23.00
C ILE A 41 11.29 23.16 24.12
N SER A 42 11.07 22.46 25.22
CA SER A 42 11.92 22.48 26.42
C SER A 42 12.17 21.04 26.89
N GLY A 43 13.38 20.75 27.35
CA GLY A 43 13.80 19.41 27.77
C GLY A 43 15.32 19.27 27.72
N GLN A 44 15.81 18.04 27.57
CA GLN A 44 17.23 17.77 27.34
C GLN A 44 17.62 18.20 25.91
N ASP A 45 18.77 18.88 25.76
CA ASP A 45 19.22 19.48 24.49
C ASP A 45 19.14 18.52 23.29
N THR A 46 19.60 17.27 23.47
CA THR A 46 19.60 16.25 22.41
C THR A 46 18.21 15.89 21.89
N ASP A 47 17.22 15.91 22.77
CA ASP A 47 15.82 15.55 22.47
C ASP A 47 15.05 16.76 21.98
N VAL A 48 15.37 17.95 22.48
CA VAL A 48 14.90 19.23 21.94
C VAL A 48 15.32 19.39 20.49
N ASP A 49 16.58 19.10 20.16
CA ASP A 49 17.09 19.16 18.79
C ASP A 49 16.36 18.20 17.85
N LEU A 50 16.11 16.97 18.32
CA LEU A 50 15.40 15.96 17.53
C LEU A 50 13.92 16.31 17.34
N ALA A 51 13.27 16.84 18.38
CA ALA A 51 11.90 17.32 18.30
C ALA A 51 11.78 18.52 17.36
N ALA A 52 12.75 19.45 17.41
CA ALA A 52 12.80 20.61 16.53
C ALA A 52 12.95 20.20 15.07
N ASP A 53 13.92 19.33 14.75
CA ASP A 53 14.15 18.81 13.40
C ASP A 53 12.92 18.07 12.86
N LEU A 54 12.30 17.21 13.67
CA LEU A 54 11.05 16.53 13.31
C LEU A 54 9.94 17.53 12.95
N ILE A 55 9.69 18.52 13.79
CA ILE A 55 8.63 19.50 13.59
C ILE A 55 8.92 20.37 12.36
N GLU A 56 10.19 20.77 12.14
CA GLU A 56 10.60 21.55 10.97
C GLU A 56 10.39 20.78 9.66
N GLN A 57 10.84 19.52 9.60
CA GLN A 57 10.66 18.70 8.40
C GLN A 57 9.19 18.40 8.13
N LEU A 58 8.36 18.13 9.16
CA LEU A 58 6.91 17.94 8.99
C LEU A 58 6.20 19.22 8.54
N ARG A 59 6.60 20.38 9.06
CA ARG A 59 6.08 21.69 8.62
C ARG A 59 6.39 21.92 7.15
N ASP A 60 7.62 21.64 6.72
CA ASP A 60 8.04 21.88 5.34
C ASP A 60 7.30 20.94 4.36
N LEU A 61 7.00 19.69 4.76
CA LEU A 61 6.14 18.80 3.99
C LEU A 61 4.71 19.33 3.83
N LEU A 62 4.11 19.82 4.91
CA LEU A 62 2.78 20.44 4.86
C LEU A 62 2.78 21.69 3.97
N ARG A 63 3.86 22.48 3.97
CA ARG A 63 4.02 23.63 3.06
C ARG A 63 4.08 23.22 1.59
N GLU A 64 4.71 22.08 1.30
CA GLU A 64 4.76 21.52 -0.06
C GLU A 64 3.43 20.89 -0.50
N GLY A 65 2.40 20.87 0.37
CA GLY A 65 1.07 20.35 0.08
C GLY A 65 0.89 18.85 0.37
N GLU A 66 1.84 18.24 1.08
CA GLU A 66 1.70 16.86 1.57
C GLU A 66 0.70 16.79 2.72
N ASN A 67 0.05 15.64 2.91
CA ASN A 67 -0.88 15.40 4.01
C ASN A 67 -0.23 14.55 5.11
N LEU A 68 -0.52 14.87 6.37
CA LEU A 68 -0.16 14.02 7.51
C LEU A 68 -1.33 13.10 7.87
N PHE A 69 -1.06 11.80 7.96
CA PHE A 69 -2.01 10.79 8.40
C PHE A 69 -1.66 10.24 9.79
N ASN A 70 -2.60 9.52 10.38
CA ASN A 70 -2.42 8.89 11.68
C ASN A 70 -1.17 7.97 11.69
N GLY A 71 -0.25 8.23 12.62
CA GLY A 71 0.99 7.46 12.79
C GLY A 71 2.18 7.97 11.97
N ASP A 72 2.01 8.97 11.11
CA ASP A 72 3.13 9.54 10.35
C ASP A 72 4.14 10.26 11.25
N VAL A 73 3.66 10.96 12.29
CA VAL A 73 4.53 11.62 13.29
C VAL A 73 5.37 10.59 14.05
N GLU A 74 4.79 9.46 14.47
CA GLU A 74 5.55 8.40 15.15
C GLU A 74 6.61 7.78 14.24
N ARG A 75 6.28 7.62 12.95
CA ARG A 75 7.19 7.06 11.94
C ARG A 75 8.34 8.01 11.63
N ALA A 76 8.03 9.28 11.40
CA ALA A 76 9.01 10.33 11.17
C ALA A 76 9.98 10.44 12.35
N LEU A 77 9.44 10.38 13.58
CA LEU A 77 10.25 10.36 14.79
C LEU A 77 11.21 9.16 14.81
N LYS A 78 10.70 7.93 14.59
CA LYS A 78 11.55 6.72 14.58
C LYS A 78 12.67 6.78 13.54
N MET A 79 12.39 7.35 12.37
CA MET A 79 13.38 7.52 11.29
C MET A 79 14.49 8.48 11.71
N LEU A 80 14.14 9.66 12.21
CA LEU A 80 15.11 10.67 12.66
C LEU A 80 15.87 10.24 13.91
N SER A 81 15.26 9.46 14.80
CA SER A 81 15.96 8.84 15.93
C SER A 81 17.03 7.81 15.48
N GLY A 82 16.79 7.10 14.38
CA GLY A 82 17.72 6.10 13.84
C GLY A 82 18.81 6.68 12.95
N ASP A 83 18.50 7.74 12.20
CA ASP A 83 19.44 8.50 11.38
C ASP A 83 19.04 9.99 11.35
N ARG A 84 19.80 10.82 12.07
CA ARG A 84 19.57 12.28 12.15
C ARG A 84 19.83 13.02 10.82
N ARG A 85 20.37 12.36 9.79
CA ARG A 85 20.56 12.96 8.45
C ARG A 85 19.43 12.60 7.49
N ALA A 86 18.51 11.74 7.91
CA ALA A 86 17.40 11.31 7.09
C ALA A 86 16.47 12.49 6.77
N ARG A 87 15.94 12.54 5.54
CA ARG A 87 14.97 13.57 5.14
C ARG A 87 13.59 12.99 4.97
N LEU A 88 12.62 13.51 5.73
CA LEU A 88 11.25 13.02 5.68
C LEU A 88 10.65 13.15 4.28
N LYS A 89 11.04 14.11 3.46
CA LYS A 89 10.55 14.19 2.07
C LYS A 89 10.78 12.93 1.25
N ASP A 90 11.85 12.18 1.51
CA ASP A 90 12.12 10.92 0.82
C ASP A 90 11.17 9.82 1.33
N LEU A 91 10.62 9.96 2.54
CA LEU A 91 9.53 9.14 3.07
C LEU A 91 8.18 9.46 2.40
N PHE A 92 7.85 10.74 2.18
CA PHE A 92 6.53 11.17 1.72
C PHE A 92 6.38 11.27 0.18
N ARG A 93 7.46 11.46 -0.59
CA ARG A 93 7.44 11.51 -2.07
C ARG A 93 6.99 10.20 -2.74
N ASP A 94 7.08 9.07 -2.05
CA ASP A 94 6.66 7.75 -2.58
C ASP A 94 5.19 7.43 -2.28
N GLN A 95 4.33 8.43 -2.09
CA GLN A 95 2.89 8.20 -2.13
C GLN A 95 2.52 7.75 -3.55
N VAL A 96 2.47 6.43 -3.74
CA VAL A 96 1.97 5.82 -4.97
C VAL A 96 0.50 6.17 -5.09
N LYS A 97 0.20 7.22 -5.86
CA LYS A 97 -1.16 7.54 -6.28
C LYS A 97 -1.56 6.54 -7.33
N ILE A 98 -2.14 5.42 -6.88
CA ILE A 98 -2.73 4.43 -7.77
C ILE A 98 -4.00 5.07 -8.33
N ALA A 99 -4.03 5.28 -9.64
CA ALA A 99 -5.12 5.98 -10.32
C ALA A 99 -6.41 5.15 -10.32
N GLY A 100 -7.18 5.23 -9.24
CA GLY A 100 -8.60 4.91 -9.20
C GLY A 100 -9.39 6.22 -9.16
N ARG A 101 -10.24 6.47 -10.17
CA ARG A 101 -11.01 7.74 -10.27
C ARG A 101 -11.91 8.03 -9.06
N LYS A 102 -12.21 7.03 -8.22
CA LYS A 102 -13.01 7.20 -6.99
C LYS A 102 -12.20 7.43 -5.71
N HIS A 103 -11.05 6.78 -5.54
CA HIS A 103 -10.24 6.87 -4.31
C HIS A 103 -8.74 6.74 -4.61
N THR A 104 -7.93 7.64 -4.05
CA THR A 104 -6.47 7.48 -4.07
C THR A 104 -6.08 6.41 -3.05
N ILE A 105 -5.49 5.31 -3.51
CA ILE A 105 -5.00 4.24 -2.62
C ILE A 105 -3.59 4.62 -2.17
N VAL A 106 -3.43 4.84 -0.86
CA VAL A 106 -2.14 5.20 -0.25
C VAL A 106 -1.72 4.14 0.78
N PRO A 107 -0.42 3.80 0.88
CA PRO A 107 0.07 2.97 1.97
C PRO A 107 -0.13 3.69 3.31
N LYS A 108 -0.68 2.98 4.30
CA LYS A 108 -0.92 3.49 5.66
C LYS A 108 0.22 3.16 6.62
N THR A 109 1.04 2.15 6.30
CA THR A 109 2.15 1.69 7.16
C THR A 109 3.49 1.64 6.42
N PHE A 110 4.60 1.63 7.18
CA PHE A 110 5.95 1.48 6.61
C PHE A 110 6.09 0.17 5.85
N GLN A 111 5.54 -0.93 6.38
CA GLN A 111 5.59 -2.23 5.73
C GLN A 111 4.81 -2.25 4.41
N GLN A 112 3.70 -1.51 4.34
CA GLN A 112 2.95 -1.33 3.10
C GLN A 112 3.73 -0.51 2.08
N LYS A 113 4.40 0.57 2.49
CA LYS A 113 5.29 1.34 1.62
C LYS A 113 6.45 0.47 1.12
N ALA A 114 7.16 -0.20 2.01
CA ALA A 114 8.27 -1.10 1.65
C ALA A 114 7.81 -2.21 0.71
N TYR A 115 6.60 -2.74 0.89
CA TYR A 115 6.00 -3.71 -0.02
C TYR A 115 5.75 -3.13 -1.41
N ILE A 116 5.20 -1.92 -1.50
CA ILE A 116 4.98 -1.23 -2.78
C ILE A 116 6.32 -0.93 -3.49
N GLU A 117 7.33 -0.45 -2.76
CA GLU A 117 8.65 -0.21 -3.33
C GLU A 117 9.31 -1.51 -3.81
N ALA A 118 9.18 -2.60 -3.04
CA ALA A 118 9.63 -3.91 -3.49
C ALA A 118 8.94 -4.34 -4.79
N ILE A 119 7.62 -4.13 -4.90
CA ILE A 119 6.85 -4.40 -6.12
C ILE A 119 7.40 -3.58 -7.29
N LYS A 120 7.80 -2.32 -7.11
CA LYS A 120 8.37 -1.52 -8.20
C LYS A 120 9.76 -2.03 -8.62
N SER A 121 10.63 -2.36 -7.66
CA SER A 121 12.04 -2.61 -7.93
C SER A 121 12.40 -4.05 -8.27
N HIS A 122 11.50 -5.03 -8.05
CA HIS A 122 11.77 -6.46 -8.30
C HIS A 122 10.74 -7.10 -9.22
N ASP A 123 11.17 -8.07 -10.04
CA ASP A 123 10.26 -8.80 -10.94
C ASP A 123 9.34 -9.77 -10.18
N ILE A 124 9.76 -10.29 -9.02
CA ILE A 124 8.96 -11.21 -8.19
C ILE A 124 9.04 -10.77 -6.74
N VAL A 125 7.89 -10.61 -6.09
CA VAL A 125 7.79 -10.19 -4.69
C VAL A 125 6.84 -11.08 -3.91
N PHE A 126 7.29 -11.59 -2.78
CA PHE A 126 6.47 -12.33 -1.83
C PHE A 126 6.00 -11.43 -0.70
N GLY A 127 4.72 -11.06 -0.72
CA GLY A 127 4.09 -10.34 0.39
C GLY A 127 3.59 -11.31 1.46
N VAL A 128 4.32 -11.47 2.56
CA VAL A 128 3.94 -12.36 3.68
C VAL A 128 3.54 -11.53 4.90
N GLY A 129 2.42 -11.87 5.53
CA GLY A 129 1.97 -11.23 6.77
C GLY A 129 0.51 -11.54 7.12
N PRO A 130 0.02 -11.09 8.29
CA PRO A 130 -1.33 -11.39 8.78
C PRO A 130 -2.45 -10.91 7.85
N ALA A 131 -3.67 -11.44 8.02
CA ALA A 131 -4.86 -10.94 7.35
C ALA A 131 -5.11 -9.45 7.67
N GLY A 132 -5.74 -8.71 6.76
CA GLY A 132 -6.07 -7.28 6.97
C GLY A 132 -4.90 -6.30 6.82
N THR A 133 -3.68 -6.76 6.52
CA THR A 133 -2.50 -5.89 6.32
C THR A 133 -2.40 -5.24 4.94
N GLY A 134 -3.37 -5.48 4.04
CA GLY A 134 -3.45 -4.84 2.74
C GLY A 134 -2.56 -5.44 1.64
N LYS A 135 -1.93 -6.60 1.86
CA LYS A 135 -1.01 -7.24 0.89
C LYS A 135 -1.66 -7.40 -0.50
N THR A 136 -2.75 -8.15 -0.58
CA THR A 136 -3.47 -8.41 -1.84
C THR A 136 -4.02 -7.12 -2.44
N TYR A 137 -4.61 -6.27 -1.60
CA TYR A 137 -5.21 -5.00 -2.04
C TYR A 137 -4.17 -4.07 -2.68
N LEU A 138 -3.01 -3.87 -2.05
CA LEU A 138 -1.94 -3.04 -2.59
C LEU A 138 -1.28 -3.65 -3.83
N ALA A 139 -1.12 -4.98 -3.88
CA ALA A 139 -0.61 -5.67 -5.07
C ALA A 139 -1.52 -5.46 -6.28
N MET A 140 -2.83 -5.65 -6.08
CA MET A 140 -3.84 -5.42 -7.12
C MET A 140 -3.88 -3.96 -7.56
N ALA A 141 -3.79 -3.03 -6.61
CA ALA A 141 -3.75 -1.62 -6.92
C ALA A 141 -2.52 -1.28 -7.80
N MET A 142 -1.34 -1.81 -7.49
CA MET A 142 -0.14 -1.68 -8.34
C MET A 142 -0.33 -2.29 -9.72
N ALA A 143 -0.96 -3.47 -9.81
CA ALA A 143 -1.24 -4.15 -11.06
C ALA A 143 -2.16 -3.32 -11.97
N VAL A 144 -3.25 -2.78 -11.43
CA VAL A 144 -4.20 -1.91 -12.14
C VAL A 144 -3.51 -0.62 -12.58
N SER A 145 -2.69 0.00 -11.72
CA SER A 145 -1.90 1.18 -12.10
C SER A 145 -1.02 0.90 -13.31
N SER A 146 -0.25 -0.20 -13.26
CA SER A 146 0.68 -0.61 -14.33
C SER A 146 -0.08 -0.83 -15.65
N LEU A 147 -1.29 -1.39 -15.60
CA LEU A 147 -2.15 -1.58 -16.78
C LEU A 147 -2.65 -0.24 -17.34
N VAL A 148 -3.13 0.66 -16.49
CA VAL A 148 -3.64 1.99 -16.90
C VAL A 148 -2.51 2.85 -17.49
N GLN A 149 -1.30 2.75 -16.94
CA GLN A 149 -0.09 3.41 -17.41
C GLN A 149 0.52 2.73 -18.65
N LYS A 150 -0.05 1.61 -19.10
CA LYS A 150 0.40 0.81 -20.25
C LYS A 150 1.81 0.22 -20.09
N GLU A 151 2.27 0.07 -18.85
CA GLU A 151 3.52 -0.62 -18.52
C GLU A 151 3.40 -2.13 -18.76
N VAL A 152 2.21 -2.67 -18.50
CA VAL A 152 1.82 -4.05 -18.85
C VAL A 152 0.61 -4.04 -19.76
N LYS A 153 0.43 -5.11 -20.55
CA LYS A 153 -0.72 -5.28 -21.44
C LYS A 153 -1.89 -5.98 -20.77
N ARG A 154 -1.62 -6.73 -19.69
CA ARG A 154 -2.60 -7.58 -19.01
C ARG A 154 -2.29 -7.68 -17.51
N VAL A 155 -3.34 -7.85 -16.71
CA VAL A 155 -3.28 -8.21 -15.29
C VAL A 155 -3.89 -9.60 -15.14
N VAL A 156 -3.24 -10.47 -14.38
CA VAL A 156 -3.72 -11.81 -14.08
C VAL A 156 -3.85 -11.94 -12.56
N LEU A 157 -5.08 -11.98 -12.08
CA LEU A 157 -5.41 -12.20 -10.67
C LEU A 157 -5.79 -13.66 -10.51
N CYS A 158 -4.98 -14.40 -9.76
CA CYS A 158 -5.22 -15.82 -9.55
C CYS A 158 -5.25 -16.18 -8.07
N ARG A 159 -6.08 -17.18 -7.76
CA ARG A 159 -6.22 -17.73 -6.41
C ARG A 159 -6.25 -19.26 -6.50
N PRO A 160 -5.58 -19.99 -5.61
CA PRO A 160 -5.73 -21.44 -5.56
C PRO A 160 -7.16 -21.77 -5.16
N ALA A 161 -7.76 -22.76 -5.83
CA ALA A 161 -9.01 -23.33 -5.36
C ALA A 161 -8.70 -24.10 -4.07
N VAL A 162 -9.30 -23.68 -2.96
CA VAL A 162 -9.23 -24.38 -1.68
C VAL A 162 -10.56 -25.06 -1.49
N GLU A 163 -10.56 -26.37 -1.36
CA GLU A 163 -11.77 -27.10 -0.96
C GLU A 163 -12.05 -26.73 0.50
N ALA A 164 -13.00 -25.82 0.72
CA ALA A 164 -13.46 -25.43 2.05
C ALA A 164 -14.37 -26.52 2.64
N GLY A 165 -13.86 -27.76 2.73
CA GLY A 165 -14.62 -28.93 3.20
C GLY A 165 -15.66 -29.48 2.20
N GLU A 166 -16.06 -28.72 1.19
CA GLU A 166 -16.89 -29.18 0.08
C GLU A 166 -16.02 -29.43 -1.16
N LYS A 167 -16.07 -30.65 -1.74
CA LYS A 167 -15.41 -30.89 -3.03
C LYS A 167 -16.06 -29.97 -4.06
N LEU A 168 -15.24 -29.38 -4.92
CA LEU A 168 -15.69 -28.45 -5.98
C LEU A 168 -16.79 -29.06 -6.88
N GLY A 169 -16.91 -30.40 -6.91
CA GLY A 169 -17.98 -31.13 -7.58
C GLY A 169 -19.40 -30.98 -6.99
N PHE A 170 -19.56 -30.56 -5.73
CA PHE A 170 -20.87 -30.52 -5.04
C PHE A 170 -21.66 -29.22 -5.21
N LEU A 171 -21.04 -28.13 -5.65
CA LEU A 171 -21.76 -26.90 -5.97
C LEU A 171 -22.60 -27.10 -7.24
N PRO A 172 -23.88 -26.69 -7.31
CA PRO A 172 -24.67 -26.73 -8.53
C PRO A 172 -24.13 -25.70 -9.55
N GLY A 173 -24.37 -25.92 -10.84
CA GLY A 173 -23.96 -25.00 -11.92
C GLY A 173 -22.80 -25.47 -12.79
N ASP A 174 -22.42 -24.65 -13.75
CA ASP A 174 -21.25 -24.89 -14.61
C ASP A 174 -19.93 -24.69 -13.86
N MET A 175 -18.81 -25.10 -14.45
CA MET A 175 -17.50 -25.02 -13.78
C MET A 175 -17.11 -23.57 -13.42
N ALA A 176 -17.59 -22.56 -14.15
CA ALA A 176 -17.33 -21.16 -13.85
C ALA A 176 -18.16 -20.69 -12.65
N GLU A 177 -19.44 -21.06 -12.59
CA GLU A 177 -20.36 -20.76 -11.48
C GLU A 177 -19.86 -21.35 -10.15
N LYS A 178 -19.27 -22.55 -10.18
CA LYS A 178 -18.72 -23.20 -8.97
C LYS A 178 -17.46 -22.54 -8.42
N VAL A 179 -16.63 -21.90 -9.26
CA VAL A 179 -15.38 -21.26 -8.82
C VAL A 179 -15.58 -19.78 -8.49
N ASN A 180 -16.64 -19.16 -9.01
CA ASN A 180 -16.96 -17.76 -8.83
C ASN A 180 -16.97 -17.29 -7.35
N PRO A 181 -17.52 -18.05 -6.37
CA PRO A 181 -17.52 -17.63 -4.97
C PRO A 181 -16.11 -17.38 -4.39
N TYR A 182 -15.11 -18.16 -4.80
CA TYR A 182 -13.72 -18.03 -4.31
C TYR A 182 -12.98 -16.83 -4.92
N LEU A 183 -13.38 -16.45 -6.13
CA LEU A 183 -12.80 -15.34 -6.88
C LEU A 183 -13.49 -14.01 -6.57
N ARG A 184 -14.70 -14.04 -5.99
CA ARG A 184 -15.50 -12.85 -5.68
C ARG A 184 -14.73 -11.75 -4.92
N PRO A 185 -13.91 -12.05 -3.89
CA PRO A 185 -13.11 -11.00 -3.22
C PRO A 185 -12.14 -10.24 -4.14
N LEU A 186 -11.64 -10.87 -5.20
CA LEU A 186 -10.79 -10.21 -6.21
C LEU A 186 -11.62 -9.32 -7.14
N TYR A 187 -12.86 -9.70 -7.47
CA TYR A 187 -13.77 -8.84 -8.21
C TYR A 187 -14.20 -7.63 -7.38
N ASP A 188 -14.55 -7.83 -6.11
CA ASP A 188 -14.95 -6.75 -5.21
C ASP A 188 -13.81 -5.74 -5.05
N ALA A 189 -12.58 -6.21 -4.78
CA ALA A 189 -11.42 -5.33 -4.69
C ALA A 189 -11.08 -4.61 -6.00
N LEU A 190 -11.33 -5.22 -7.17
CA LEU A 190 -11.19 -4.54 -8.46
C LEU A 190 -12.22 -3.41 -8.62
N HIS A 191 -13.46 -3.63 -8.20
CA HIS A 191 -14.53 -2.64 -8.22
C HIS A 191 -14.31 -1.47 -7.24
N ASP A 192 -13.56 -1.70 -6.16
CA ASP A 192 -13.11 -0.63 -5.26
C ASP A 192 -12.06 0.28 -5.91
N MET A 193 -11.28 -0.25 -6.86
CA MET A 193 -10.18 0.46 -7.53
C MET A 193 -10.62 1.18 -8.80
N VAL A 194 -11.60 0.62 -9.51
CA VAL A 194 -12.04 1.09 -10.84
C VAL A 194 -13.57 1.07 -10.89
N ASP A 195 -14.16 2.08 -11.52
CA ASP A 195 -15.62 2.14 -11.71
C ASP A 195 -16.17 0.86 -12.33
N TYR A 196 -17.36 0.45 -11.86
CA TYR A 196 -17.97 -0.84 -12.18
C TYR A 196 -17.98 -1.16 -13.69
N GLU A 197 -18.43 -0.22 -14.53
CA GLU A 197 -18.48 -0.39 -15.98
C GLU A 197 -17.10 -0.61 -16.60
N ARG A 198 -16.10 0.14 -16.12
CA ARG A 198 -14.72 0.05 -16.63
C ARG A 198 -14.02 -1.21 -16.15
N ALA A 199 -14.23 -1.62 -14.89
CA ALA A 199 -13.74 -2.91 -14.39
C ALA A 199 -14.32 -4.07 -15.22
N ARG A 200 -15.62 -4.02 -15.50
CA ARG A 200 -16.29 -5.00 -16.36
C ARG A 200 -15.71 -5.01 -17.78
N GLU A 201 -15.52 -3.83 -18.39
CA GLU A 201 -14.92 -3.70 -19.73
C GLU A 201 -13.48 -4.26 -19.77
N MET A 202 -12.67 -3.99 -18.73
CA MET A 202 -11.32 -4.54 -18.62
C MET A 202 -11.31 -6.08 -18.59
N VAL A 203 -12.28 -6.69 -17.89
CA VAL A 203 -12.44 -8.14 -17.81
C VAL A 203 -12.95 -8.71 -19.14
N GLU A 204 -13.98 -8.12 -19.73
CA GLU A 204 -14.56 -8.56 -21.01
C GLU A 204 -13.54 -8.49 -22.16
N ARG A 205 -12.67 -7.47 -22.15
CA ARG A 205 -11.57 -7.32 -23.13
C ARG A 205 -10.36 -8.21 -22.84
N GLY A 206 -10.36 -8.95 -21.72
CA GLY A 206 -9.24 -9.80 -21.29
C GLY A 206 -8.00 -9.02 -20.84
N GLN A 207 -8.13 -7.72 -20.54
CA GLN A 207 -7.05 -6.92 -19.97
C GLN A 207 -6.83 -7.25 -18.49
N VAL A 208 -7.89 -7.58 -17.77
CA VAL A 208 -7.83 -8.13 -16.40
C VAL A 208 -8.45 -9.52 -16.43
N GLU A 209 -7.67 -10.53 -16.07
CA GLU A 209 -8.14 -11.91 -16.00
C GLU A 209 -8.21 -12.33 -14.53
N VAL A 210 -9.40 -12.70 -14.05
CA VAL A 210 -9.59 -13.27 -12.71
C VAL A 210 -9.88 -14.76 -12.87
N ALA A 211 -8.94 -15.62 -12.47
CA ALA A 211 -9.02 -17.04 -12.77
C ALA A 211 -8.42 -17.94 -11.67
N PRO A 212 -8.81 -19.22 -11.60
CA PRO A 212 -8.21 -20.17 -10.67
C PRO A 212 -6.75 -20.44 -11.06
N LEU A 213 -5.87 -20.71 -10.07
CA LEU A 213 -4.45 -20.98 -10.32
C LEU A 213 -4.21 -22.10 -11.37
N ALA A 214 -5.10 -23.11 -11.41
CA ALA A 214 -4.99 -24.22 -12.36
C ALA A 214 -4.99 -23.78 -13.84
N PHE A 215 -5.62 -22.64 -14.15
CA PHE A 215 -5.71 -22.09 -15.51
C PHE A 215 -4.38 -21.49 -15.99
N MET A 216 -3.39 -21.37 -15.11
CA MET A 216 -2.06 -20.89 -15.48
C MET A 216 -1.19 -22.00 -16.12
N ARG A 217 -1.60 -23.25 -16.02
CA ARG A 217 -0.86 -24.39 -16.59
C ARG A 217 -0.71 -24.24 -18.10
N GLY A 218 0.52 -24.46 -18.59
CA GLY A 218 0.83 -24.43 -20.03
C GLY A 218 0.89 -23.03 -20.64
N ARG A 219 0.72 -21.96 -19.85
CA ARG A 219 0.77 -20.58 -20.35
C ARG A 219 2.18 -19.99 -20.29
N THR A 220 2.37 -18.90 -21.01
CA THR A 220 3.49 -17.98 -20.80
C THR A 220 2.90 -16.59 -20.61
N LEU A 221 3.14 -16.00 -19.44
CA LEU A 221 2.57 -14.73 -19.01
C LEU A 221 3.59 -13.64 -19.33
N SER A 222 3.60 -13.12 -20.56
CA SER A 222 4.47 -12.02 -20.99
C SER A 222 3.73 -10.69 -21.00
N ASN A 223 4.42 -9.59 -20.74
CA ASN A 223 3.85 -8.24 -20.62
C ASN A 223 2.67 -8.21 -19.63
N ALA A 224 2.80 -8.94 -18.53
CA ALA A 224 1.72 -9.21 -17.59
C ALA A 224 2.10 -8.78 -16.16
N PHE A 225 1.13 -8.30 -15.40
CA PHE A 225 1.26 -8.22 -13.95
C PHE A 225 0.45 -9.36 -13.32
N VAL A 226 1.10 -10.26 -12.60
CA VAL A 226 0.50 -11.47 -12.05
C VAL A 226 0.42 -11.37 -10.54
N VAL A 227 -0.78 -11.52 -9.99
CA VAL A 227 -1.01 -11.56 -8.54
C VAL A 227 -1.55 -12.94 -8.18
N LEU A 228 -0.81 -13.66 -7.33
CA LEU A 228 -1.28 -14.89 -6.69
C LEU A 228 -1.75 -14.57 -5.27
N ASP A 229 -3.06 -14.55 -5.06
CA ASP A 229 -3.67 -14.37 -3.74
C ASP A 229 -3.75 -15.70 -2.97
N GLU A 230 -3.77 -15.62 -1.64
CA GLU A 230 -3.79 -16.77 -0.72
C GLU A 230 -2.74 -17.86 -1.05
N ALA A 231 -1.53 -17.42 -1.42
CA ALA A 231 -0.44 -18.31 -1.85
C ALA A 231 -0.07 -19.38 -0.82
N GLN A 232 -0.37 -19.18 0.46
CA GLN A 232 -0.16 -20.20 1.50
C GLN A 232 -0.99 -21.47 1.30
N ASN A 233 -2.07 -21.40 0.50
CA ASN A 233 -2.90 -22.55 0.16
C ASN A 233 -2.39 -23.30 -1.09
N THR A 234 -1.18 -22.98 -1.57
CA THR A 234 -0.56 -23.69 -2.69
C THR A 234 0.36 -24.81 -2.22
N THR A 235 0.48 -25.84 -3.05
CA THR A 235 1.55 -26.84 -2.94
C THR A 235 2.85 -26.31 -3.56
N PRO A 236 4.02 -26.84 -3.17
CA PRO A 236 5.29 -26.50 -3.83
C PRO A 236 5.27 -26.72 -5.36
N GLY A 237 4.56 -27.76 -5.82
CA GLY A 237 4.38 -28.03 -7.25
C GLY A 237 3.55 -26.97 -7.97
N GLN A 238 2.49 -26.46 -7.33
CA GLN A 238 1.68 -25.35 -7.87
C GLN A 238 2.45 -24.04 -7.91
N MET A 239 3.23 -23.74 -6.87
CA MET A 239 4.11 -22.56 -6.83
C MET A 239 5.16 -22.62 -7.96
N LYS A 240 5.87 -23.75 -8.09
CA LYS A 240 6.83 -23.98 -9.19
C LYS A 240 6.16 -23.88 -10.56
N MET A 241 4.94 -24.42 -10.69
CA MET A 241 4.17 -24.32 -11.92
C MET A 241 3.97 -22.86 -12.32
N LEU A 242 3.50 -22.00 -11.41
CA LEU A 242 3.23 -20.59 -11.68
C LEU A 242 4.51 -19.80 -11.99
N LEU A 243 5.53 -19.90 -11.13
CA LEU A 243 6.77 -19.13 -11.27
C LEU A 243 7.47 -19.38 -12.61
N THR A 244 7.37 -20.61 -13.14
CA THR A 244 7.93 -20.95 -14.46
C THR A 244 7.09 -20.45 -15.65
N ARG A 245 5.93 -19.83 -15.43
CA ARG A 245 5.13 -19.20 -16.49
C ARG A 245 5.43 -17.72 -16.65
N ILE A 246 6.14 -17.08 -15.72
CA ILE A 246 6.47 -15.65 -15.79
C ILE A 246 7.39 -15.42 -17.00
N GLY A 247 6.88 -14.65 -17.97
CA GLY A 247 7.53 -14.36 -19.25
C GLY A 247 8.27 -13.02 -19.24
N ARG A 248 8.66 -12.57 -20.44
CA ARG A 248 9.38 -11.28 -20.59
C ARG A 248 8.47 -10.09 -20.26
N HIS A 249 9.07 -9.06 -19.67
CA HIS A 249 8.39 -7.81 -19.28
C HIS A 249 7.18 -8.04 -18.37
N SER A 250 7.28 -9.04 -17.49
CA SER A 250 6.23 -9.36 -16.54
C SER A 250 6.72 -9.17 -15.11
N LYS A 251 5.77 -8.88 -14.23
CA LYS A 251 5.89 -8.86 -12.77
C LYS A 251 4.88 -9.85 -12.18
#